data_AF-A0A7C1HWZ3-F1
#
_entry.id   AF-A0A7C1HWZ3-F1
#
_cell.length_a   1.000
_cell.length_b   1.000
_cell.length_c   1.000
_cell.angle_alpha   90.00
_cell.angle_beta   90.00
_cell.angle_gamma   90.00
#
_symmetry.space_group_name_H-M   'P 1'
#
loop_
_entity.id
_entity.type
_entity.pdbx_description
1 polymer ?
#
loop_
_entity_poly.entity_id
_entity_poly.type
_entity_poly.pdbx_seq_one_letter_code
_entity_poly.pdbx_strand_id
1 'polypeptide(L)'
;MDKYGKLADDPYEISLTFVLERVLYELDSRESTEITDIVIESRGKREDQTLAQRYNELLYKGSSQVSSNRFVSRFNQEIFFKRKSENDIGLQIADLCAYPVARHVLYPTVPYPSFEVIEPKFRKGPKGINGHGLKIFP
;
A
#
# COMPACT_ATOMS: atom_id res chain seq x y z
N MET A 1 -20.54 9.06 -9.03
CA MET A 1 -20.07 7.82 -8.37
C MET A 1 -19.41 6.87 -9.38
N ASP A 2 -18.99 7.36 -10.56
CA ASP A 2 -18.76 6.50 -11.74
C ASP A 2 -17.30 6.35 -12.17
N LYS A 3 -16.34 6.63 -11.29
CA LYS A 3 -14.89 6.45 -11.59
C LYS A 3 -14.28 5.16 -11.01
N TYR A 4 -15.07 4.38 -10.28
CA TYR A 4 -14.68 3.12 -9.63
C TYR A 4 -15.61 1.97 -9.98
N GLY A 5 -16.22 1.99 -11.18
CA GLY A 5 -17.13 0.95 -11.64
C GLY A 5 -16.54 -0.46 -11.46
N LYS A 6 -17.22 -1.29 -10.66
CA LYS A 6 -16.88 -2.69 -10.31
C LYS A 6 -15.56 -2.94 -9.57
N LEU A 7 -14.74 -1.92 -9.29
CA LEU A 7 -13.59 -2.10 -8.39
C LEU A 7 -14.07 -1.94 -6.94
N ALA A 8 -14.17 -3.09 -6.28
CA ALA A 8 -14.08 -3.30 -4.84
C ALA A 8 -15.33 -3.14 -3.97
N ASP A 9 -15.84 -4.30 -3.54
CA ASP A 9 -16.50 -4.42 -2.23
C ASP A 9 -15.51 -4.82 -1.12
N ASP A 10 -14.25 -5.15 -1.45
CA ASP A 10 -13.25 -5.61 -0.46
C ASP A 10 -12.20 -4.52 -0.12
N PRO A 11 -12.17 -4.03 1.14
CA PRO A 11 -11.18 -3.06 1.61
C PRO A 11 -9.72 -3.48 1.42
N TYR A 12 -9.40 -4.77 1.42
CA TYR A 12 -8.05 -5.27 1.22
C TYR A 12 -7.56 -5.06 -0.22
N GLU A 13 -8.42 -5.29 -1.22
CA GLU A 13 -8.09 -5.08 -2.62
C GLU A 13 -7.84 -3.59 -2.93
N ILE A 14 -8.67 -2.71 -2.36
CA ILE A 14 -8.51 -1.26 -2.47
C ILE A 14 -7.20 -0.83 -1.81
N SER A 15 -6.96 -1.29 -0.58
CA SER A 15 -5.78 -0.94 0.19
C SER A 15 -4.51 -1.37 -0.52
N LEU A 16 -4.47 -2.61 -1.05
CA LEU A 16 -3.34 -3.10 -1.84
C LEU A 16 -3.10 -2.22 -3.07
N THR A 17 -4.15 -1.89 -3.82
CA THR A 17 -4.06 -1.01 -4.99
C THR A 17 -3.43 0.32 -4.61
N PHE A 18 -3.94 0.97 -3.55
CA PHE A 18 -3.43 2.26 -3.12
C PHE A 18 -1.99 2.17 -2.65
N VAL A 19 -1.63 1.19 -1.82
CA VAL A 19 -0.25 1.02 -1.33
C VAL A 19 0.71 0.86 -2.50
N LEU A 20 0.43 -0.02 -3.47
CA LEU A 20 1.31 -0.26 -4.61
C LEU A 20 1.48 0.97 -5.50
N GLU A 21 0.42 1.76 -5.73
CA GLU A 21 0.54 3.04 -6.45
C GLU A 21 1.52 3.99 -5.73
N ARG A 22 1.44 4.10 -4.39
CA ARG A 22 2.30 5.02 -3.61
C ARG A 22 3.75 4.54 -3.57
N VAL A 23 3.95 3.24 -3.38
CA VAL A 23 5.29 2.62 -3.46
C VAL A 23 5.89 2.89 -4.83
N LEU A 24 5.13 2.67 -5.90
CA LEU A 24 5.60 2.94 -7.27
C LEU A 24 6.00 4.40 -7.46
N TYR A 25 5.17 5.36 -7.02
CA TYR A 25 5.51 6.78 -7.11
C TYR A 25 6.78 7.12 -6.32
N GLU A 26 6.96 6.50 -5.16
CA GLU A 26 8.18 6.67 -4.35
C GLU A 26 9.42 6.10 -5.06
N LEU A 27 9.29 4.95 -5.70
CA LEU A 27 10.35 4.34 -6.49
C LEU A 27 10.68 5.15 -7.74
N ASP A 28 9.72 5.87 -8.35
CA ASP A 28 9.99 6.76 -9.49
C ASP A 28 10.84 7.97 -9.13
N SER A 29 10.79 8.43 -7.88
CA SER A 29 11.67 9.51 -7.40
C SER A 29 13.08 9.03 -7.06
N ARG A 30 13.37 7.74 -7.24
CA ARG A 30 14.68 7.14 -6.98
C ARG A 30 15.32 6.72 -8.30
N GLU A 31 16.65 6.74 -8.34
CA GLU A 31 17.41 6.31 -9.52
C GLU A 31 17.42 4.78 -9.70
N SER A 32 16.99 4.02 -8.70
CA SER A 32 16.92 2.56 -8.79
C SER A 32 15.80 2.11 -9.72
N THR A 33 16.11 1.10 -10.54
CA THR A 33 15.20 0.39 -11.44
C THR A 33 14.98 -1.06 -11.01
N GLU A 34 15.37 -1.38 -9.77
CA GLU A 34 15.26 -2.74 -9.24
C GLU A 34 13.80 -3.14 -9.01
N ILE A 35 13.56 -4.44 -9.13
CA ILE A 35 12.28 -5.04 -8.77
C ILE A 35 12.17 -5.04 -7.24
N THR A 36 10.98 -4.73 -6.76
CA THR A 36 10.63 -4.64 -5.34
C THR A 36 9.81 -5.85 -4.94
N ASP A 37 10.32 -6.62 -3.97
CA ASP A 37 9.58 -7.71 -3.34
C ASP A 37 8.41 -7.17 -2.52
N ILE A 38 7.26 -7.83 -2.61
CA ILE A 38 6.05 -7.51 -1.84
C ILE A 38 5.77 -8.65 -0.87
N VAL A 39 5.81 -8.32 0.42
CA VAL A 39 5.52 -9.24 1.53
C VAL A 39 4.27 -8.75 2.26
N ILE A 40 3.30 -9.65 2.46
CA ILE A 40 2.00 -9.35 3.08
C ILE A 40 1.76 -10.31 4.25
N GLU A 41 1.24 -9.79 5.37
CA GLU A 41 0.78 -10.65 6.46
C GLU A 41 -0.46 -11.46 6.02
N SER A 42 -0.35 -12.78 6.11
CA SER A 42 -1.42 -13.74 5.77
C SER A 42 -2.59 -13.63 6.75
N ARG A 43 -3.82 -13.62 6.21
CA ARG A 43 -5.07 -13.56 7.01
C ARG A 43 -5.98 -14.76 6.83
N GLY A 44 -5.64 -15.66 5.91
CA GLY A 44 -6.43 -16.84 5.60
C GLY A 44 -6.34 -17.16 4.11
N LYS A 45 -6.58 -18.42 3.75
CA LYS A 45 -6.42 -18.87 2.35
C LYS A 45 -7.25 -18.04 1.36
N ARG A 46 -8.45 -17.62 1.76
CA ARG A 46 -9.36 -16.87 0.89
C ARG A 46 -8.86 -15.45 0.70
N GLU A 47 -8.54 -14.76 1.79
CA GLU A 47 -8.06 -13.38 1.80
C GLU A 47 -6.71 -13.26 1.06
N ASP A 48 -5.80 -14.21 1.28
CA ASP A 48 -4.52 -14.29 0.58
C ASP A 48 -4.74 -14.51 -0.94
N GLN A 49 -5.67 -15.39 -1.32
CA GLN A 49 -6.00 -15.63 -2.73
C GLN A 49 -6.62 -14.38 -3.39
N THR A 50 -7.52 -13.68 -2.71
CA THR A 50 -8.11 -12.42 -3.19
C THR A 50 -7.02 -11.38 -3.45
N LEU A 51 -6.09 -11.19 -2.51
CA LEU A 51 -4.98 -10.25 -2.67
C LEU A 51 -4.03 -10.65 -3.80
N ALA A 52 -3.71 -11.94 -3.95
CA ALA A 52 -2.89 -12.43 -5.05
C ALA A 52 -3.56 -12.20 -6.42
N GLN A 53 -4.86 -12.48 -6.52
CA GLN A 53 -5.61 -12.21 -7.75
C GLN A 53 -5.60 -10.72 -8.08
N ARG A 54 -5.82 -9.87 -7.08
CA ARG A 54 -5.83 -8.42 -7.27
C ARG A 54 -4.46 -7.89 -7.70
N TYR A 55 -3.39 -8.38 -7.08
CA TYR A 55 -2.02 -8.05 -7.48
C TYR A 55 -1.75 -8.40 -8.95
N ASN A 56 -2.08 -9.64 -9.35
CA ASN A 56 -1.92 -10.09 -10.73
C ASN A 56 -2.77 -9.26 -11.72
N GLU A 57 -3.98 -8.85 -11.33
CA GLU A 57 -4.78 -7.96 -12.16
C GLU A 57 -4.10 -6.60 -12.36
N LEU A 58 -3.48 -6.03 -11.32
CA LEU A 58 -2.72 -4.77 -11.44
C LEU A 58 -1.53 -4.91 -12.38
N LEU A 59 -0.81 -6.04 -12.34
CA LEU A 59 0.27 -6.31 -13.29
C LEU A 59 -0.25 -6.44 -14.73
N TYR A 60 -1.42 -7.05 -14.93
CA TYR A 60 -1.97 -7.30 -16.26
C TYR A 60 -2.64 -6.07 -16.89
N LYS A 61 -3.46 -5.34 -16.13
CA LYS A 61 -4.30 -4.23 -16.64
C LYS A 61 -3.90 -2.85 -16.12
N GLY A 62 -3.14 -2.79 -15.03
CA GLY A 62 -2.92 -1.56 -14.29
C GLY A 62 -4.10 -1.19 -13.38
N SER A 63 -4.03 0.02 -12.83
CA SER A 63 -5.08 0.65 -12.04
C SER A 63 -5.66 1.84 -12.81
N SER A 64 -6.63 2.54 -12.20
CA SER A 64 -7.15 3.80 -12.75
C SER A 64 -6.09 4.93 -12.83
N GLN A 65 -4.97 4.81 -12.10
CA GLN A 65 -3.94 5.85 -11.99
C GLN A 65 -2.59 5.44 -12.58
N VAL A 66 -2.33 4.14 -12.74
CA VAL A 66 -1.03 3.60 -13.13
C VAL A 66 -1.21 2.51 -14.17
N SER A 67 -0.50 2.58 -15.29
CA SER A 67 -0.56 1.56 -16.33
C SER A 67 0.15 0.26 -15.92
N SER A 68 -0.27 -0.87 -16.51
CA SER A 68 0.31 -2.19 -16.28
C SER A 68 1.83 -2.20 -16.45
N ASN A 69 2.35 -1.62 -17.53
CA ASN A 69 3.80 -1.57 -17.80
C ASN A 69 4.60 -0.95 -16.65
N ARG A 70 4.03 0.03 -15.95
CA ARG A 70 4.71 0.65 -14.82
C ARG A 70 4.72 -0.26 -13.60
N PHE A 71 3.61 -0.95 -13.32
CA PHE A 71 3.61 -1.96 -12.27
C PHE A 71 4.59 -3.09 -12.58
N VAL A 72 4.59 -3.63 -13.81
CA VAL A 72 5.53 -4.67 -14.24
C VAL A 72 6.98 -4.18 -14.12
N SER A 73 7.30 -2.93 -14.45
CA SER A 73 8.67 -2.43 -14.31
C SER A 73 9.21 -2.43 -12.86
N ARG A 74 8.35 -2.55 -11.85
CA ARG A 74 8.73 -2.48 -10.42
C ARG A 74 8.40 -3.73 -9.62
N PHE A 75 7.41 -4.52 -10.04
CA PHE A 75 6.82 -5.59 -9.23
C PHE A 75 6.64 -6.89 -10.04
N ASN A 76 7.54 -7.20 -10.98
CA ASN A 76 7.43 -8.39 -11.83
C ASN A 76 7.83 -9.70 -11.12
N GLN A 77 7.34 -9.90 -9.90
CA GLN A 77 7.56 -11.08 -9.07
C GLN A 77 6.27 -11.44 -8.33
N GLU A 78 6.16 -12.69 -7.89
CA GLU A 78 5.06 -13.14 -7.04
C GLU A 78 5.13 -12.47 -5.66
N ILE A 79 3.96 -12.23 -5.06
CA ILE A 79 3.88 -11.74 -3.69
C ILE A 79 4.07 -12.86 -2.68
N PHE A 80 4.67 -12.54 -1.54
CA PHE A 80 4.89 -13.48 -0.46
C PHE A 80 3.90 -13.24 0.66
N PHE A 81 3.22 -14.30 1.10
CA PHE A 81 2.37 -14.28 2.29
C PHE A 81 3.11 -14.89 3.48
N LYS A 82 3.12 -14.16 4.60
CA LYS A 82 3.78 -14.58 5.84
C LYS A 82 2.78 -14.67 6.98
N ARG A 83 2.78 -15.80 7.68
CA ARG A 83 1.94 -15.95 8.88
C ARG A 83 2.52 -15.12 10.01
N LYS A 84 1.67 -14.60 10.89
CA LYS A 84 2.09 -13.89 12.11
C LYS A 84 3.08 -14.68 12.98
N SER A 85 2.96 -16.01 13.00
CA SER A 85 3.86 -16.91 13.74
C SER A 85 5.29 -16.96 13.17
N GLU A 86 5.51 -16.49 11.94
CA GLU A 86 6.85 -16.46 11.32
C GLU A 86 7.70 -15.28 11.81
N ASN A 87 7.13 -14.36 12.59
CA ASN A 87 7.86 -13.29 13.29
C ASN A 87 8.73 -12.43 12.34
N ASP A 88 8.18 -12.04 11.19
CA ASP A 88 8.86 -11.22 10.19
C ASP A 88 9.07 -9.78 10.69
N ILE A 89 10.32 -9.30 10.67
CA ILE A 89 10.70 -7.97 11.18
C ILE A 89 10.15 -6.87 10.27
N GLY A 90 10.09 -7.10 8.95
CA GLY A 90 9.57 -6.13 8.00
C GLY A 90 8.08 -5.85 8.25
N LEU A 91 7.29 -6.90 8.45
CA LEU A 91 5.88 -6.79 8.82
C LEU A 91 5.68 -6.09 10.16
N GLN A 92 6.54 -6.35 11.15
CA GLN A 92 6.46 -5.64 12.44
C GLN A 92 6.76 -4.14 12.30
N ILE A 93 7.74 -3.78 11.48
CA ILE A 93 8.03 -2.36 11.18
C ILE A 93 6.84 -1.73 10.46
N ALA A 94 6.21 -2.44 9.51
CA ALA A 94 5.02 -1.96 8.83
C ALA A 94 3.87 -1.70 9.81
N ASP A 95 3.62 -2.60 10.76
CA ASP A 95 2.60 -2.42 11.81
C ASP A 95 2.89 -1.22 12.72
N LEU A 96 4.16 -1.05 13.13
CA LEU A 96 4.60 0.10 13.92
C LEU A 96 4.40 1.43 13.18
N CYS A 97 4.44 1.42 11.86
CA CYS A 97 4.14 2.59 11.04
C CYS A 97 2.63 2.79 10.83
N ALA A 98 1.89 1.72 10.56
CA ALA A 98 0.47 1.79 10.22
C ALA A 98 -0.40 2.21 11.41
N TYR A 99 -0.13 1.72 12.61
CA TYR A 99 -0.99 1.99 13.77
C TYR A 99 -1.04 3.48 14.17
N PRO A 100 0.08 4.21 14.29
CA PRO A 100 0.04 5.65 14.56
C PRO A 100 -0.69 6.45 13.49
N VAL A 101 -0.57 6.05 12.23
CA VAL A 101 -1.27 6.69 11.11
C VAL A 101 -2.77 6.47 11.23
N ALA A 102 -3.21 5.24 11.48
CA ALA A 102 -4.62 4.92 11.69
C ALA A 102 -5.20 5.68 12.90
N ARG A 103 -4.47 5.76 14.01
CA ARG A 103 -4.87 6.52 15.20
C ARG A 103 -5.02 8.01 14.91
N HIS A 104 -4.06 8.60 14.21
CA HIS A 104 -4.10 10.02 13.83
C HIS A 104 -5.31 10.32 12.92
N VAL A 105 -5.60 9.45 11.95
CA VAL A 105 -6.75 9.61 11.05
C VAL A 105 -8.09 9.45 11.78
N LEU A 106 -8.21 8.47 12.67
CA LEU A 106 -9.47 8.19 13.38
C LEU A 106 -9.74 9.16 14.54
N TYR A 107 -8.69 9.69 15.17
CA TYR A 107 -8.80 10.55 16.36
C TYR A 107 -7.91 11.80 16.23
N PRO A 108 -8.20 12.69 15.26
CA PRO A 108 -7.29 13.79 14.89
C PRO A 108 -7.12 14.86 15.99
N THR A 109 -8.04 14.93 16.95
CA THR A 109 -7.96 15.85 18.09
C THR A 109 -7.08 15.35 19.22
N VAL A 110 -6.67 14.06 19.18
CA VAL A 110 -5.83 13.45 20.22
C VAL A 110 -4.38 13.45 19.71
N PRO A 111 -3.46 14.19 20.37
CA PRO A 111 -2.05 14.16 20.01
C PRO A 111 -1.49 12.74 20.10
N TYR A 112 -0.71 12.35 19.09
CA TYR A 112 -0.07 11.05 19.05
C TYR A 112 1.39 11.20 18.63
N PRO A 113 2.33 11.32 19.58
CA PRO A 113 3.74 11.64 19.29
C PRO A 113 4.42 10.67 18.31
N SER A 114 4.02 9.40 18.28
CA SER A 114 4.55 8.44 17.31
C SER A 114 4.13 8.74 15.88
N PHE A 115 2.98 9.40 15.65
CA PHE A 115 2.64 9.90 14.33
C PHE A 115 3.58 11.03 13.91
N GLU A 116 3.93 11.95 14.82
CA GLU A 116 4.87 13.05 14.54
C GLU A 116 6.26 12.55 14.12
N VAL A 117 6.65 11.34 14.54
CA VAL A 117 7.90 10.67 14.10
C VAL A 117 7.77 10.08 12.69
N ILE A 118 6.58 9.64 12.29
CA ILE A 118 6.32 8.98 11.01
C ILE A 118 5.96 9.99 9.92
N GLU A 119 5.22 11.05 10.26
CA GLU A 119 4.73 12.07 9.34
C GLU A 119 5.82 12.62 8.39
N PRO A 120 7.04 12.96 8.85
CA PRO A 120 8.07 13.49 7.97
C PRO A 120 8.58 12.48 6.93
N LYS A 121 8.38 11.18 7.17
CA LYS A 121 8.84 10.06 6.31
C LYS A 121 7.86 9.72 5.19
N PHE A 122 6.65 10.28 5.23
CA PHE A 122 5.70 10.10 4.14
C PHE A 122 6.21 10.74 2.85
N ARG A 123 5.87 10.12 1.73
CA ARG A 123 5.96 10.76 0.42
C ARG A 123 5.13 12.05 0.41
N LYS A 124 5.74 13.14 -0.07
CA LYS A 124 5.09 14.46 -0.18
C LYS A 124 4.95 14.85 -1.64
N GLY A 125 3.85 15.51 -1.97
CA GLY A 125 3.69 16.24 -3.22
C GLY A 125 3.49 17.74 -2.96
N PRO A 126 3.00 18.50 -3.96
CA PRO A 126 2.81 19.94 -3.83
C PRO A 126 1.89 20.37 -2.68
N LYS A 127 0.99 19.50 -2.25
CA LYS A 127 0.03 19.73 -1.14
C LYS A 127 0.41 19.01 0.16
N GLY A 128 1.68 18.62 0.32
CA GLY A 128 2.15 17.83 1.46
C GLY A 128 1.84 16.34 1.31
N ILE A 129 1.53 15.66 2.42
CA ILE A 129 1.35 14.20 2.43
C ILE A 129 -0.01 13.75 1.89
N ASN A 130 -1.03 14.60 1.97
CA ASN A 130 -2.41 14.24 1.64
C ASN A 130 -2.56 13.92 0.14
N GLY A 131 -3.08 12.72 -0.14
CA GLY A 131 -3.24 12.19 -1.50
C GLY A 131 -1.96 11.64 -2.13
N HIS A 132 -0.79 11.98 -1.58
CA HIS A 132 0.52 11.56 -2.10
C HIS A 132 1.13 10.42 -1.29
N GLY A 133 1.27 10.59 0.02
CA GLY A 133 1.73 9.56 0.95
C GLY A 133 0.60 9.02 1.82
N LEU A 134 -0.33 9.87 2.26
CA LEU A 134 -1.50 9.49 3.05
C LEU A 134 -2.75 9.50 2.17
N LYS A 135 -3.36 8.33 1.98
CA LYS A 135 -4.58 8.15 1.20
C LYS A 135 -5.69 7.63 2.12
N ILE A 136 -6.69 8.47 2.36
CA ILE A 136 -7.89 8.13 3.13
C ILE A 136 -9.02 7.85 2.12
N PHE A 137 -9.78 6.79 2.37
CA PHE A 137 -10.91 6.32 1.55
C PHE A 137 -11.91 5.54 2.43
N PRO A 138 -13.23 5.53 2.14
CA PRO A 138 -13.93 6.30 1.10
C PRO A 138 -13.74 7.81 1.20
#